data_AF-A0A537JD29-F1
#
_entry.id   AF-A0A537JD29-F1
#
_cell.length_a   1.000
_cell.length_b   1.000
_cell.length_c   1.000
_cell.angle_alpha   90.00
_cell.angle_beta   90.00
_cell.angle_gamma   90.00
#
_symmetry.space_group_name_H-M   'P 1'
#
loop_
_entity.id
_entity.type
_entity.pdbx_description
1 polymer ?
#
loop_
_entity_poly.entity_id
_entity_poly.type
_entity_poly.pdbx_seq_one_letter_code
_entity_poly.pdbx_strand_id
1 'polypeptide(L)' 'MFLTLEGPEGAGKTTQARLVAEDFRGRGLDVLEAREPGGTPIGEQIRALLLDARHREMAAR' A
#
# COMPACT_ATOMS: atom_id res chain seq x y z
N MET A 1 -13.00 -12.03 -3.48
CA MET A 1 -13.10 -10.64 -3.96
C MET A 1 -11.74 -9.99 -3.77
N PHE A 2 -11.25 -9.21 -4.74
CA PHE A 2 -9.98 -8.48 -4.63
C PHE A 2 -10.22 -7.02 -4.99
N LEU A 3 -9.76 -6.10 -4.15
CA LEU A 3 -10.01 -4.67 -4.21
C LEU A 3 -8.67 -3.93 -4.18
N THR A 4 -8.49 -2.98 -5.09
CA THR A 4 -7.34 -2.07 -5.09
C THR A 4 -7.81 -0.63 -4.88
N LEU A 5 -6.99 0.17 -4.21
CA LEU A 5 -7.24 1.59 -3.99
C LEU A 5 -6.12 2.39 -4.67
N GLU A 6 -6.48 3.08 -5.75
CA GLU A 6 -5.55 3.84 -6.59
C GLU A 6 -5.78 5.36 -6.46
N GLY A 7 -4.76 6.14 -6.78
CA GLY A 7 -4.82 7.61 -6.72
C GLY A 7 -3.45 8.25 -6.46
N PRO A 8 -3.35 9.59 -6.56
CA PRO A 8 -2.10 10.31 -6.35
C PRO A 8 -1.59 10.19 -4.90
N GLU A 9 -0.32 10.57 -4.69
CA GLU A 9 0.22 10.71 -3.34
C GLU A 9 -0.61 11.70 -2.51
N GLY A 10 -0.84 11.39 -1.23
CA GLY A 10 -1.71 12.21 -0.37
C GLY A 10 -3.22 12.01 -0.56
N ALA A 11 -3.68 11.22 -1.55
CA ALA A 11 -5.12 11.00 -1.80
C ALA A 11 -5.88 10.22 -0.70
N GLY A 12 -5.22 9.86 0.41
CA GLY A 12 -5.88 9.16 1.53
C GLY A 12 -6.07 7.65 1.34
N LYS A 13 -5.44 7.03 0.32
CA LYS A 13 -5.57 5.59 0.01
C LYS A 13 -5.38 4.69 1.23
N THR A 14 -4.31 4.91 2.01
CA THR A 14 -4.03 4.16 3.24
C THR A 14 -5.14 4.30 4.27
N THR A 15 -5.67 5.51 4.45
CA THR A 15 -6.76 5.78 5.40
C THR A 15 -8.02 5.04 4.96
N GLN A 16 -8.37 5.13 3.68
CA GLN A 16 -9.56 4.47 3.14
C GLN A 16 -9.43 2.95 3.16
N ALA A 17 -8.25 2.39 2.88
CA ALA A 17 -7.99 0.94 2.97
C ALA A 17 -8.33 0.41 4.36
N ARG A 18 -7.84 1.08 5.40
CA ARG A 18 -8.09 0.71 6.80
C ARG A 18 -9.58 0.80 7.15
N LEU A 19 -10.25 1.88 6.77
CA LEU A 19 -11.68 2.08 7.07
C LEU A 19 -12.57 1.03 6.40
N VAL A 20 -12.30 0.71 5.13
CA VAL A 20 -13.02 -0.34 4.40
C VAL A 20 -12.77 -1.72 5.04
N ALA A 21 -11.52 -2.00 5.41
CA ALA A 21 -11.18 -3.26 6.08
C ALA A 21 -11.88 -3.40 7.44
N GLU A 22 -11.96 -2.32 8.22
CA GLU A 22 -12.68 -2.28 9.50
C GLU A 22 -14.19 -2.50 9.32
N ASP A 23 -14.83 -1.85 8.35
CA ASP A 23 -16.25 -2.07 8.03
C ASP A 23 -16.54 -3.54 7.66
N PHE A 24 -15.72 -4.10 6.77
CA PHE A 24 -15.91 -5.48 6.30
C PHE A 24 -15.71 -6.51 7.42
N ARG A 25 -14.69 -6.32 8.27
CA ARG A 25 -14.51 -7.15 9.47
C ARG A 25 -15.69 -7.00 10.43
N GLY A 26 -16.20 -5.79 10.63
CA GLY A 26 -17.39 -5.52 11.44
C GLY A 26 -18.66 -6.23 10.94
N ARG A 27 -18.69 -6.55 9.64
CA ARG A 27 -19.76 -7.33 8.99
C ARG A 27 -19.50 -8.84 8.98
N GLY A 28 -18.44 -9.32 9.66
CA GLY A 28 -18.10 -10.72 9.76
C GLY A 28 -17.35 -11.29 8.55
N LEU A 29 -16.81 -10.44 7.67
CA LEU A 29 -15.98 -10.88 6.55
C LEU A 29 -14.53 -11.04 6.99
N ASP A 30 -13.87 -12.09 6.50
CA ASP A 30 -12.41 -12.21 6.61
C ASP A 30 -11.75 -11.23 5.63
N VAL A 31 -10.80 -10.44 6.13
CA VAL A 31 -10.16 -9.36 5.38
C VAL A 31 -8.65 -9.40 5.57
N LEU A 32 -7.96 -9.69 4.47
CA LEU A 32 -6.52 -9.54 4.33
C LEU A 32 -6.20 -8.19 3.71
N GLU A 33 -5.37 -7.41 4.40
CA GLU A 33 -4.82 -6.15 3.87
C GLU A 33 -3.46 -6.41 3.23
N ALA A 34 -3.24 -5.82 2.05
CA ALA A 34 -1.96 -5.84 1.37
C ALA A 34 -1.56 -4.41 0.96
N ARG A 35 -0.26 -4.13 0.93
CA ARG A 35 0.30 -2.85 0.49
C ARG A 35 1.45 -3.11 -0.47
N GLU A 36 1.49 -2.34 -1.55
CA GLU A 36 2.58 -2.40 -2.54
C GLU A 36 3.14 -0.99 -2.83
N PRO A 37 4.45 -0.86 -3.10
CA PRO A 37 5.49 -1.84 -2.75
C PRO A 37 5.58 -1.97 -1.22
N GLY A 38 5.79 -3.21 -0.73
CA GLY A 38 5.81 -3.52 0.71
C GLY A 38 5.13 -4.86 1.03
N GLY A 39 4.73 -5.03 2.30
CA GLY A 39 3.88 -6.13 2.76
C GLY A 39 4.57 -7.47 3.01
N THR A 40 5.86 -7.59 2.70
CA THR A 40 6.72 -8.74 3.06
C THR A 40 8.09 -8.24 3.51
N PRO A 41 8.90 -9.03 4.25
CA PRO A 41 10.22 -8.59 4.69
C PRO A 41 11.12 -8.10 3.53
N ILE A 42 11.08 -8.79 2.38
CA ILE A 42 11.83 -8.38 1.19
C ILE A 42 11.15 -7.21 0.46
N GLY A 43 9.81 -7.18 0.42
CA GLY A 43 9.05 -6.08 -0.18
C GLY A 43 9.28 -4.75 0.52
N GLU A 44 9.43 -4.75 1.86
CA GLU A 44 9.80 -3.55 2.62
C GLU A 44 11.22 -3.07 2.30
N GLN A 45 12.18 -3.98 2.08
CA GLN A 45 13.52 -3.60 1.63
C GLN A 45 13.49 -2.97 0.23
N ILE A 46 12.73 -3.57 -0.70
CA ILE A 46 12.55 -3.03 -2.05
C ILE A 46 11.88 -1.65 -1.99
N ARG A 47 10.84 -1.49 -1.16
CA ARG A 47 10.18 -0.20 -0.93
C ARG A 47 11.16 0.86 -0.45
N ALA A 48 11.99 0.53 0.54
CA ALA A 48 12.99 1.45 1.08
C ALA A 48 13.97 1.91 -0.01
N LEU A 49 14.42 0.99 -0.87
CA LEU A 49 15.26 1.33 -2.02
C LEU A 49 14.51 2.30 -2.95
N LEU A 50 13.29 1.98 -3.35
CA LEU A 50 12.46 2.78 -4.28
C LEU A 50 12.16 4.20 -3.79
N LEU A 51 12.00 4.41 -2.49
CA LEU A 51 11.66 5.71 -1.90
C LEU A 51 12.89 6.54 -1.50
N ASP A 52 14.09 6.00 -1.61
CA ASP A 52 15.31 6.70 -1.26
C ASP A 52 15.70 7.69 -2.36
N ALA A 53 15.54 8.98 -2.05
CA ALA A 53 15.82 10.10 -2.96
C ALA A 53 17.29 10.18 -3.42
N ARG A 54 18.21 9.45 -2.79
CA ARG A 54 19.62 9.37 -3.21
C ARG A 54 19.80 8.54 -4.48
N HIS A 55 18.90 7.61 -4.76
CA HIS A 55 18.94 6.72 -5.92
C HIS A 55 18.32 7.38 -7.15
N ARG A 56 19.02 8.38 -7.69
CA ARG A 56 18.54 9.22 -8.81
C ARG A 56 18.34 8.44 -10.10
N GLU A 57 18.97 7.27 -10.24
CA GLU A 57 18.84 6.35 -11.37
C GLU A 57 17.45 5.70 -11.45
N MET A 58 16.69 5.69 -10.35
CA MET A 58 15.33 5.13 -10.32
C MET A 58 14.24 6.15 -10.68
N ALA A 59 14.55 7.45 -10.68
CA ALA A 59 13.64 8.46 -11.17
C ALA A 59 13.60 8.41 -12.71
N ALA A 60 12.39 8.42 -13.29
CA ALA A 60 12.25 8.55 -14.74
C ALA A 60 12.94 9.83 -15.21
N ARG A 61 13.74 9.72 -16.28
CA ARG A 61 14.40 10.86 -16.95
C ARG A 61 13.39 11.85 -17.50
#